data_AF-A0A4P6KDQ9-F1
#
_entry.id   AF-A0A4P6KDQ9-F1
#
_cell.length_a   1.000
_cell.length_b   1.000
_cell.length_c   1.000
_cell.angle_alpha   90.00
_cell.angle_beta   90.00
_cell.angle_gamma   90.00
#
_symmetry.space_group_name_H-M   'P 1'
#
loop_
_entity.id
_entity.type
_entity.pdbx_description
1 polymer ?
#
loop_
_entity_poly.entity_id
_entity_poly.type
_entity_poly.pdbx_seq_one_letter_code
_entity_poly.pdbx_strand_id
1 'polypeptide(L)'
;MSRFQLLSDDQWELIADLMPGPTGRKGRPFADARTMVEGIIYRYRCGIAWRDLPEAFGPWQTVWRWHRRMAGDGAWDQVQQRLHALADREGLIDWSVSVDSTIARAHQHATNVSRLKKGSSNYKNLLIEPLDHAVGRSRGGLSTKTHQLVDGQGLPLVTICTAGQDGDSPMFVPLMEHVQIGRRTRPDAVLGDKAYSSRKNREYLREHRVEAVIPEPRDQQAHRKRRGRTGGRPPKFDAEKYRGRNVIERGYCRLKQWRGLATRYDKLAIVYRAAVVLNGVVAWLNYLRDIP
;
A
#
# COMPACT_ATOMS: atom_id res chain seq x y z
N MET A 1 -8.32 -24.83 -10.85
CA MET A 1 -7.98 -23.52 -11.43
C MET A 1 -6.82 -23.70 -12.40
N SER A 2 -6.90 -23.12 -13.59
CA SER A 2 -5.76 -23.09 -14.52
C SER A 2 -4.67 -22.14 -13.97
N ARG A 3 -3.45 -22.20 -14.51
CA ARG A 3 -2.39 -21.23 -14.17
C ARG A 3 -2.74 -19.76 -14.51
N PHE A 4 -3.81 -19.54 -15.26
CA PHE A 4 -4.26 -18.23 -15.75
C PHE A 4 -5.55 -17.75 -15.08
N GLN A 5 -6.30 -18.64 -14.43
CA GLN A 5 -7.39 -18.28 -13.53
C GLN A 5 -6.80 -17.99 -12.15
N LEU A 6 -6.70 -16.71 -11.78
CA LEU A 6 -6.01 -16.25 -10.58
C LEU A 6 -6.95 -15.86 -9.46
N LEU A 7 -8.23 -15.63 -9.77
CA LEU A 7 -9.28 -15.40 -8.80
C LEU A 7 -10.28 -16.55 -8.89
N SER A 8 -10.78 -17.02 -7.75
CA SER A 8 -11.96 -17.89 -7.70
C SER A 8 -13.22 -17.12 -8.10
N ASP A 9 -14.33 -17.83 -8.36
CA ASP A 9 -15.58 -17.20 -8.75
C ASP A 9 -16.15 -16.35 -7.60
N ASP A 10 -16.12 -16.87 -6.36
CA ASP A 10 -16.53 -16.13 -5.16
C ASP A 10 -15.73 -14.83 -4.97
N GLN A 11 -14.40 -14.89 -5.18
CA GLN A 11 -13.55 -13.71 -5.11
C GLN A 11 -13.84 -12.70 -6.21
N TRP A 12 -14.16 -13.19 -7.41
CA TRP A 12 -14.52 -12.34 -8.53
C TRP A 12 -15.85 -11.62 -8.28
N GLU A 13 -16.85 -12.33 -7.75
CA GLU A 13 -18.17 -11.81 -7.43
C GLU A 13 -18.11 -10.59 -6.49
N LEU A 14 -17.18 -10.58 -5.52
CA LEU A 14 -17.00 -9.46 -4.60
C LEU A 14 -16.60 -8.13 -5.28
N ILE A 15 -15.99 -8.19 -6.47
CA ILE A 15 -15.37 -7.02 -7.12
C ILE A 15 -15.83 -6.76 -8.56
N ALA A 16 -16.58 -7.70 -9.17
CA ALA A 16 -16.88 -7.69 -10.60
C ALA A 16 -17.59 -6.42 -11.07
N ASP A 17 -18.56 -5.92 -10.31
CA ASP A 17 -19.37 -4.73 -10.64
C ASP A 17 -18.61 -3.40 -10.49
N LEU A 18 -17.43 -3.39 -9.85
CA LEU A 18 -16.53 -2.23 -9.82
C LEU A 18 -15.61 -2.15 -11.04
N MET A 19 -15.57 -3.20 -11.85
CA MET A 19 -14.69 -3.22 -13.01
C MET A 19 -15.21 -2.31 -14.11
N PRO A 20 -14.32 -1.65 -14.88
CA PRO A 20 -14.72 -0.91 -16.06
C PRO A 20 -15.69 -1.72 -16.94
N GLY A 21 -16.82 -1.10 -17.30
CA GLY A 21 -17.83 -1.71 -18.17
C GLY A 21 -17.95 -1.04 -19.54
N PRO A 22 -18.75 -1.61 -20.46
CA PRO A 22 -19.05 -1.02 -21.75
C PRO A 22 -19.72 0.35 -21.60
N THR A 23 -19.29 1.34 -22.39
CA THR A 23 -19.84 2.70 -22.35
C THR A 23 -21.09 2.90 -23.22
N GLY A 24 -21.63 1.83 -23.81
CA GLY A 24 -22.78 1.86 -24.72
C GLY A 24 -22.47 2.39 -26.14
N ARG A 25 -21.23 2.81 -26.43
CA ARG A 25 -20.84 3.28 -27.77
C ARG A 25 -20.64 2.10 -28.73
N LYS A 26 -21.19 2.19 -29.95
CA LYS A 26 -20.97 1.18 -31.01
C LYS A 26 -19.48 1.09 -31.36
N GLY A 27 -18.93 -0.12 -31.32
CA GLY A 27 -17.51 -0.37 -31.58
C GLY A 27 -17.10 -1.81 -31.33
N ARG A 28 -15.78 -2.07 -31.26
CA ARG A 28 -15.21 -3.38 -30.95
C ARG A 28 -15.77 -3.90 -29.60
N PRO A 29 -16.06 -5.21 -29.47
CA PRO A 29 -16.49 -5.80 -28.20
C PRO A 29 -15.55 -5.39 -27.06
N PHE A 30 -16.16 -5.02 -25.94
CA PHE A 30 -15.43 -4.65 -24.75
C PHE A 30 -14.71 -5.89 -24.20
N ALA A 31 -13.48 -5.71 -23.72
CA ALA A 31 -12.69 -6.83 -23.21
C ALA A 31 -13.35 -7.42 -21.95
N ASP A 32 -13.24 -8.74 -21.77
CA ASP A 32 -13.69 -9.41 -20.56
C ASP A 32 -12.93 -8.88 -19.33
N ALA A 33 -13.67 -8.35 -18.36
CA ALA A 33 -13.08 -7.66 -17.22
C ALA A 33 -12.21 -8.59 -16.37
N ARG A 34 -12.64 -9.84 -16.16
CA ARG A 34 -11.89 -10.82 -15.37
C ARG A 34 -10.55 -11.12 -16.00
N THR A 35 -10.55 -11.40 -17.30
CA THR A 35 -9.34 -11.65 -18.07
C THR A 35 -8.37 -10.47 -17.98
N MET A 36 -8.85 -9.23 -18.03
CA MET A 36 -7.99 -8.05 -17.88
C MET A 36 -7.37 -7.96 -16.49
N VAL A 37 -8.17 -8.15 -15.43
CA VAL A 37 -7.70 -8.12 -14.05
C VAL A 37 -6.69 -9.23 -13.76
N GLU A 38 -7.01 -10.47 -14.14
CA GLU A 38 -6.13 -11.61 -13.97
C GLU A 38 -4.82 -11.43 -14.78
N GLY A 39 -4.88 -10.83 -15.97
CA GLY A 39 -3.69 -10.46 -16.73
C GLY A 39 -2.79 -9.45 -16.01
N ILE A 40 -3.37 -8.46 -15.33
CA ILE A 40 -2.62 -7.48 -14.52
C ILE A 40 -1.97 -8.19 -13.33
N ILE A 41 -2.74 -8.98 -12.57
CA ILE A 41 -2.23 -9.76 -11.44
C ILE A 41 -1.08 -10.66 -11.91
N TYR A 42 -1.27 -11.38 -13.02
CA TYR A 42 -0.27 -12.28 -13.59
C TYR A 42 1.04 -11.55 -13.92
N ARG A 43 0.94 -10.40 -14.60
CA ARG A 43 2.11 -9.60 -14.98
C ARG A 43 2.94 -9.23 -13.75
N TYR A 44 2.30 -8.71 -12.70
CA TYR A 44 2.99 -8.27 -11.50
C TYR A 44 3.52 -9.41 -10.65
N ARG A 45 2.75 -10.50 -10.51
CA ARG A 45 3.18 -11.71 -9.81
C ARG A 45 4.43 -12.29 -10.44
N CYS A 46 4.43 -12.45 -11.77
CA CYS A 46 5.55 -13.03 -12.51
C CYS A 46 6.71 -12.04 -12.73
N GLY A 47 6.46 -10.73 -12.68
CA GLY A 47 7.47 -9.68 -12.89
C GLY A 47 7.97 -9.58 -14.33
N ILE A 48 7.13 -9.94 -15.30
CA ILE A 48 7.47 -9.95 -16.73
C ILE A 48 7.22 -8.59 -17.40
N ALA A 49 7.85 -8.36 -18.56
CA ALA A 49 7.50 -7.20 -19.38
C ALA A 49 6.07 -7.33 -19.90
N TRP A 50 5.39 -6.21 -20.13
CA TRP A 50 4.03 -6.24 -20.68
C TRP A 50 3.95 -6.99 -22.01
N ARG A 51 4.98 -6.88 -22.86
CA ARG A 51 5.05 -7.57 -24.16
C ARG A 51 5.13 -9.08 -24.06
N ASP A 52 5.55 -9.61 -22.91
CA ASP A 52 5.70 -11.04 -22.66
C ASP A 52 4.45 -11.63 -21.99
N LEU A 53 3.37 -10.84 -21.84
CA LEU A 53 2.13 -11.31 -21.27
C LEU A 53 1.56 -12.45 -22.13
N PRO A 54 1.17 -13.61 -21.54
CA PRO A 54 0.62 -14.73 -22.28
C PRO A 54 -0.63 -14.33 -23.08
N GLU A 55 -0.77 -14.90 -24.28
CA GLU A 55 -1.91 -14.64 -25.17
C GLU A 55 -3.26 -15.00 -24.55
N ALA A 56 -3.29 -15.88 -23.54
CA ALA A 56 -4.49 -16.23 -22.78
C ALA A 56 -5.20 -15.01 -22.15
N PHE A 57 -4.46 -13.92 -21.89
CA PHE A 57 -5.02 -12.66 -21.37
C PHE A 57 -5.38 -11.66 -22.48
N GLY A 58 -5.23 -12.04 -23.75
CA GLY A 58 -5.43 -11.17 -24.90
C GLY A 58 -4.28 -10.17 -25.12
N PRO A 59 -4.50 -9.15 -25.97
CA PRO A 59 -3.45 -8.20 -26.33
C PRO A 59 -2.94 -7.41 -25.12
N TRP A 60 -1.63 -7.48 -24.86
CA TRP A 60 -1.02 -6.82 -23.70
C TRP A 60 -1.28 -5.30 -23.64
N GLN A 61 -1.42 -4.64 -24.79
CA GLN A 61 -1.74 -3.20 -24.86
C GLN A 61 -3.10 -2.89 -24.25
N THR A 62 -4.05 -3.82 -24.34
CA THR A 62 -5.38 -3.67 -23.75
C THR A 62 -5.31 -3.85 -22.24
N VAL A 63 -4.62 -4.90 -21.77
CA VAL A 63 -4.40 -5.13 -20.32
C VAL A 63 -3.65 -3.96 -19.67
N TRP A 64 -2.61 -3.45 -20.34
CA TRP A 64 -1.88 -2.25 -19.89
C TRP A 64 -2.78 -1.01 -19.82
N ARG A 65 -3.60 -0.75 -20.85
CA ARG A 65 -4.53 0.39 -20.86
C ARG A 65 -5.55 0.30 -19.74
N TRP A 66 -6.03 -0.90 -19.43
CA TRP A 66 -6.89 -1.16 -18.27
C TRP A 66 -6.19 -0.79 -16.97
N HIS A 67 -5.00 -1.35 -16.72
CA HIS A 67 -4.26 -1.04 -15.50
C HIS A 67 -3.96 0.46 -15.38
N ARG A 68 -3.53 1.11 -16.46
CA ARG A 68 -3.24 2.55 -16.49
C ARG A 68 -4.48 3.40 -16.21
N ARG A 69 -5.64 3.01 -16.74
CA ARG A 69 -6.93 3.67 -16.46
C ARG A 69 -7.29 3.52 -14.99
N MET A 70 -7.31 2.29 -14.48
CA MET A 70 -7.66 1.97 -13.10
C MET A 70 -6.72 2.62 -12.07
N ALA A 71 -5.46 2.81 -12.45
CA ALA A 71 -4.49 3.54 -11.64
C ALA A 71 -4.74 5.05 -11.58
N GLY A 72 -5.35 5.62 -12.62
CA GLY A 72 -5.62 7.06 -12.73
C GLY A 72 -7.00 7.47 -12.19
N ASP A 73 -8.00 6.60 -12.29
CA ASP A 73 -9.36 6.85 -11.80
C ASP A 73 -9.62 6.33 -10.37
N GLY A 74 -8.65 5.61 -9.79
CA GLY A 74 -8.73 5.10 -8.42
C GLY A 74 -9.61 3.86 -8.26
N ALA A 75 -9.90 3.13 -9.34
CA ALA A 75 -10.71 1.91 -9.26
C ALA A 75 -10.18 0.90 -8.22
N TRP A 76 -8.86 0.73 -8.10
CA TRP A 76 -8.29 -0.17 -7.09
C TRP A 76 -8.49 0.31 -5.66
N ASP A 77 -8.46 1.62 -5.42
CA ASP A 77 -8.78 2.22 -4.12
C ASP A 77 -10.24 1.98 -3.74
N GLN A 78 -11.17 2.07 -4.71
CA GLN A 78 -12.59 1.79 -4.49
C GLN A 78 -12.83 0.30 -4.17
N VAL A 79 -12.17 -0.60 -4.91
CA VAL A 79 -12.21 -2.05 -4.62
C VAL A 79 -11.68 -2.33 -3.22
N GLN A 80 -10.54 -1.74 -2.86
CA GLN A 80 -9.97 -1.90 -1.52
C GLN A 80 -10.93 -1.40 -0.43
N GLN A 81 -11.54 -0.21 -0.61
CA GLN A 81 -12.52 0.34 0.33
C GLN A 81 -13.75 -0.56 0.49
N ARG A 82 -14.25 -1.18 -0.59
CA ARG A 82 -15.34 -2.16 -0.49
C ARG A 82 -14.94 -3.34 0.38
N LEU A 83 -13.77 -3.93 0.15
CA LEU A 83 -13.31 -5.09 0.90
C LEU A 83 -13.06 -4.75 2.37
N HIS A 84 -12.56 -3.55 2.66
CA HIS A 84 -12.47 -3.05 4.02
C HIS A 84 -13.84 -2.88 4.67
N ALA A 85 -14.82 -2.31 3.95
CA ALA A 85 -16.17 -2.15 4.48
C ALA A 85 -16.83 -3.52 4.76
N LEU A 86 -16.60 -4.52 3.92
CA LEU A 86 -17.02 -5.90 4.17
C LEU A 86 -16.36 -6.45 5.44
N ALA A 87 -15.04 -6.36 5.54
CA ALA A 87 -14.29 -6.83 6.70
C ALA A 87 -14.69 -6.13 8.01
N ASP A 88 -14.95 -4.83 7.97
CA ASP A 88 -15.39 -4.04 9.13
C ASP A 88 -16.78 -4.45 9.62
N ARG A 89 -17.73 -4.70 8.71
CA ARG A 89 -19.08 -5.18 9.07
C ARG A 89 -19.05 -6.52 9.77
N GLU A 90 -18.17 -7.42 9.33
CA GLU A 90 -17.98 -8.74 9.94
C GLU A 90 -17.05 -8.71 11.17
N GLY A 91 -16.54 -7.54 11.57
CA GLY A 91 -15.67 -7.40 12.75
C GLY A 91 -14.28 -8.02 12.59
N LEU A 92 -13.81 -8.18 11.34
CA LEU A 92 -12.59 -8.92 11.01
C LEU A 92 -11.32 -8.07 10.98
N ILE A 93 -11.46 -6.74 11.00
CA ILE A 93 -10.32 -5.82 11.03
C ILE A 93 -9.81 -5.72 12.46
N ASP A 94 -8.58 -6.18 12.70
CA ASP A 94 -7.86 -5.88 13.94
C ASP A 94 -7.26 -4.47 13.86
N TRP A 95 -7.86 -3.57 14.65
CA TRP A 95 -7.54 -2.15 14.70
C TRP A 95 -6.29 -1.81 15.55
N SER A 96 -5.54 -2.83 16.00
CA SER A 96 -4.16 -2.68 16.46
C SER A 96 -3.21 -2.68 15.25
N VAL A 97 -3.17 -1.55 14.55
CA VAL A 97 -2.49 -1.46 13.26
C VAL A 97 -0.97 -1.32 13.40
N SER A 98 -0.22 -1.78 12.41
CA SER A 98 1.22 -1.58 12.32
C SER A 98 1.59 -0.61 11.18
N VAL A 99 2.61 0.22 11.41
CA VAL A 99 3.17 1.16 10.43
C VAL A 99 4.65 0.92 10.20
N ASP A 100 5.02 0.88 8.92
CA ASP A 100 6.41 0.79 8.47
C ASP A 100 6.49 1.17 6.98
N SER A 101 7.68 1.05 6.41
CA SER A 101 7.89 1.14 4.96
C SER A 101 8.77 0.01 4.44
N THR A 102 8.62 -0.30 3.15
CA THR A 102 9.55 -1.16 2.42
C THR A 102 10.08 -0.47 1.17
N ILE A 103 11.31 -0.82 0.78
CA ILE A 103 11.96 -0.31 -0.42
C ILE A 103 11.88 -1.33 -1.56
N ALA A 104 11.59 -0.83 -2.77
CA ALA A 104 11.76 -1.54 -4.03
C ALA A 104 12.79 -0.79 -4.90
N ARG A 105 13.79 -1.51 -5.42
CA ARG A 105 14.77 -0.92 -6.35
C ARG A 105 14.08 -0.62 -7.69
N ALA A 106 14.34 0.55 -8.25
CA ALA A 106 13.87 0.89 -9.60
C ALA A 106 14.85 0.31 -10.62
N HIS A 107 14.36 -0.55 -11.50
CA HIS A 107 15.12 -1.07 -12.64
C HIS A 107 15.40 0.06 -13.64
N GLN A 108 16.46 -0.04 -14.44
CA GLN A 108 16.81 0.98 -15.45
C GLN A 108 15.65 1.31 -16.42
N HIS A 109 14.76 0.33 -16.67
CA HIS A 109 13.58 0.51 -17.53
C HIS A 109 12.48 1.37 -16.88
N ALA A 110 12.49 1.51 -15.55
CA ALA A 110 11.60 2.41 -14.81
C ALA A 110 12.14 3.85 -14.76
N THR A 111 13.40 4.08 -15.14
CA THR A 111 14.11 5.35 -14.87
C THR A 111 14.39 6.17 -16.13
N ASN A 112 13.76 5.85 -17.25
CA ASN A 112 13.92 6.52 -18.54
C ASN A 112 12.85 7.60 -18.83
N VAL A 113 12.22 8.12 -17.78
CA VAL A 113 11.32 9.28 -17.83
C VAL A 113 11.96 10.42 -17.06
N SER A 114 11.88 11.63 -17.59
CA SER A 114 12.34 12.85 -16.94
C SER A 114 11.66 13.01 -15.58
N ARG A 115 12.44 13.24 -14.53
CA ARG A 115 11.96 13.38 -13.15
C ARG A 115 12.64 14.56 -12.46
N LEU A 116 11.89 15.29 -11.65
CA LEU A 116 12.48 16.33 -10.82
C LEU A 116 13.20 15.71 -9.62
N LYS A 117 14.42 16.17 -9.33
CA LYS A 117 15.10 15.81 -8.10
C LYS A 117 14.38 16.55 -6.96
N LYS A 118 13.87 15.80 -5.96
CA LYS A 118 13.06 16.32 -4.84
C LYS A 118 11.70 16.89 -5.28
N GLY A 119 10.97 16.16 -6.12
CA GLY A 119 9.57 16.46 -6.39
C GLY A 119 8.72 16.38 -5.12
N SER A 120 7.59 17.07 -5.09
CA SER A 120 6.60 16.89 -4.03
C SER A 120 5.98 15.50 -4.13
N SER A 121 5.85 14.82 -2.99
CA SER A 121 5.06 13.59 -2.91
C SER A 121 3.58 13.90 -3.14
N ASN A 122 2.86 12.93 -3.70
CA ASN A 122 1.43 13.00 -3.96
C ASN A 122 0.58 12.53 -2.76
N TYR A 123 1.13 12.45 -1.54
CA TYR A 123 0.40 11.91 -0.38
C TYR A 123 -0.93 12.61 -0.09
N LYS A 124 -1.17 13.83 -0.59
CA LYS A 124 -2.48 14.53 -0.46
C LYS A 124 -3.53 14.05 -1.46
N ASN A 125 -3.11 13.60 -2.64
CA ASN A 125 -3.98 13.03 -3.67
C ASN A 125 -3.21 11.94 -4.42
N LEU A 126 -3.50 10.70 -4.03
CA LEU A 126 -2.76 9.52 -4.46
C LEU A 126 -2.99 9.16 -5.94
N LEU A 127 -3.94 9.81 -6.61
CA LEU A 127 -4.27 9.64 -8.03
C LEU A 127 -3.47 10.58 -8.95
N ILE A 128 -2.79 11.59 -8.36
CA ILE A 128 -1.96 12.52 -9.11
C ILE A 128 -0.52 11.98 -9.18
N GLU A 129 0.05 11.96 -10.37
CA GLU A 129 1.45 11.58 -10.57
C GLU A 129 2.39 12.64 -9.98
N PRO A 130 3.23 12.31 -8.99
CA PRO A 130 4.25 13.22 -8.46
C PRO A 130 5.37 13.47 -9.48
N LEU A 131 5.98 14.65 -9.41
CA LEU A 131 7.01 15.10 -10.36
C LEU A 131 8.32 14.29 -10.30
N ASP A 132 8.54 13.55 -9.22
CA ASP A 132 9.68 12.64 -9.07
C ASP A 132 9.33 11.19 -9.40
N HIS A 133 8.08 10.93 -9.78
CA HIS A 133 7.51 9.60 -10.00
C HIS A 133 7.65 8.64 -8.80
N ALA A 134 7.81 9.17 -7.58
CA ALA A 134 8.19 8.42 -6.39
C ALA A 134 9.47 7.59 -6.60
N VAL A 135 10.40 8.07 -7.44
CA VAL A 135 11.70 7.43 -7.69
C VAL A 135 12.82 8.38 -7.28
N GLY A 136 13.66 7.91 -6.37
CA GLY A 136 14.82 8.69 -5.97
C GLY A 136 15.93 7.88 -5.31
N ARG A 137 17.04 8.56 -5.00
CA ARG A 137 18.31 7.91 -4.65
C ARG A 137 18.31 7.49 -3.18
N SER A 138 18.45 6.19 -2.93
CA SER A 138 18.79 5.62 -1.63
C SER A 138 20.21 5.02 -1.67
N ARG A 139 20.65 4.40 -0.57
CA ARG A 139 21.94 3.70 -0.49
C ARG A 139 22.10 2.61 -1.57
N GLY A 140 21.01 1.97 -1.98
CA GLY A 140 20.99 0.90 -3.00
C GLY A 140 20.79 1.37 -4.45
N GLY A 141 20.82 2.69 -4.70
CA GLY A 141 20.55 3.29 -6.01
C GLY A 141 19.16 3.90 -6.11
N LEU A 142 18.62 4.00 -7.33
CA LEU A 142 17.26 4.52 -7.53
C LEU A 142 16.23 3.54 -7.00
N SER A 143 15.27 4.05 -6.23
CA SER A 143 14.31 3.23 -5.50
C SER A 143 13.04 4.02 -5.16
N THR A 144 12.02 3.26 -4.78
CA THR A 144 10.73 3.73 -4.28
C THR A 144 10.50 3.16 -2.90
N LYS A 145 9.98 3.98 -1.99
CA LYS A 145 9.48 3.55 -0.70
C LYS A 145 7.98 3.34 -0.78
N THR A 146 7.51 2.25 -0.20
CA THR A 146 6.10 1.91 -0.06
C THR A 146 5.80 1.90 1.43
N HIS A 147 5.07 2.91 1.90
CA HIS A 147 4.64 3.06 3.27
C HIS A 147 3.26 2.43 3.42
N GLN A 148 3.05 1.64 4.46
CA GLN A 148 1.76 0.99 4.69
C GLN A 148 1.31 1.11 6.14
N LEU A 149 -0.01 1.24 6.31
CA LEU A 149 -0.71 0.80 7.52
C LEU A 149 -1.32 -0.57 7.22
N VAL A 150 -1.07 -1.52 8.10
CA VAL A 150 -1.65 -2.86 8.03
C VAL A 150 -2.43 -3.16 9.31
N ASP A 151 -3.48 -3.96 9.22
CA ASP A 151 -4.21 -4.46 10.39
C ASP A 151 -3.35 -5.45 11.21
N GLY A 152 -3.90 -5.94 12.33
CA GLY A 152 -3.25 -6.96 13.17
C GLY A 152 -3.02 -8.32 12.49
N GLN A 153 -3.61 -8.57 11.31
CA GLN A 153 -3.35 -9.74 10.47
C GLN A 153 -2.31 -9.46 9.37
N GLY A 154 -1.78 -8.24 9.31
CA GLY A 154 -0.82 -7.81 8.30
C GLY A 154 -1.43 -7.51 6.94
N LEU A 155 -2.76 -7.34 6.84
CA LEU A 155 -3.47 -6.94 5.63
C LEU A 155 -3.46 -5.41 5.46
N PRO A 156 -3.14 -4.88 4.27
CA PRO A 156 -2.97 -3.44 4.09
C PRO A 156 -4.29 -2.68 4.13
N LEU A 157 -4.32 -1.62 4.92
CA LEU A 157 -5.39 -0.63 5.03
C LEU A 157 -5.09 0.62 4.20
N VAL A 158 -3.86 1.11 4.26
CA VAL A 158 -3.44 2.32 3.52
C VAL A 158 -2.10 2.07 2.86
N THR A 159 -1.92 2.57 1.64
CA THR A 159 -0.66 2.49 0.88
C THR A 159 -0.29 3.83 0.26
N ILE A 160 0.91 4.31 0.55
CA ILE A 160 1.51 5.53 -0.03
C ILE A 160 2.89 5.20 -0.60
N CYS A 161 3.21 5.72 -1.78
CA CYS A 161 4.55 5.59 -2.36
C CYS A 161 5.29 6.93 -2.36
N THR A 162 6.56 6.92 -2.00
CA THR A 162 7.43 8.10 -2.05
C THR A 162 8.78 7.76 -2.67
N ALA A 163 9.59 8.77 -2.97
CA ALA A 163 10.92 8.54 -3.51
C ALA A 163 11.85 7.94 -2.45
N GLY A 164 12.85 7.18 -2.91
CA GLY A 164 13.73 6.38 -2.04
C GLY A 164 14.52 7.16 -0.97
N GLN A 165 14.79 8.45 -1.18
CA GLN A 165 15.45 9.30 -0.17
C GLN A 165 14.51 9.80 0.92
N ASP A 166 13.19 9.73 0.72
CA ASP A 166 12.23 10.36 1.62
C ASP A 166 12.20 9.59 2.95
N GLY A 167 12.09 10.30 4.07
CA GLY A 167 12.04 9.70 5.40
C GLY A 167 10.69 9.02 5.67
N ASP A 168 10.70 8.04 6.58
CA ASP A 168 9.48 7.26 6.90
C ASP A 168 8.60 8.02 7.90
N SER A 169 9.22 8.65 8.91
CA SER A 169 8.52 9.40 9.96
C SER A 169 7.57 10.49 9.44
N PRO A 170 7.94 11.30 8.41
CA PRO A 170 7.03 12.27 7.79
C PRO A 170 5.76 11.67 7.16
N MET A 171 5.78 10.41 6.73
CA MET A 171 4.63 9.75 6.11
C MET A 171 3.65 9.13 7.12
N PHE A 172 3.99 9.16 8.41
CA PHE A 172 3.11 8.68 9.47
C PHE A 172 1.75 9.36 9.49
N VAL A 173 1.73 10.70 9.60
CA VAL A 173 0.46 11.46 9.66
C VAL A 173 -0.33 11.31 8.35
N PRO A 174 0.27 11.45 7.15
CA PRO A 174 -0.44 11.15 5.92
C PRO A 174 -1.09 9.77 5.89
N LEU A 175 -0.38 8.71 6.32
CA LEU A 175 -0.97 7.38 6.38
C LEU A 175 -2.20 7.33 7.29
N MET A 176 -2.13 7.92 8.47
CA MET A 176 -3.23 7.96 9.44
C MET A 176 -4.44 8.75 8.91
N GLU A 177 -4.20 9.86 8.22
CA GLU A 177 -5.26 10.71 7.63
C GLU A 177 -6.00 10.03 6.47
N HIS A 178 -5.40 9.02 5.83
CA HIS A 178 -6.04 8.22 4.79
C HIS A 178 -6.87 7.05 5.34
N VAL A 179 -6.83 6.79 6.66
CA VAL A 179 -7.67 5.75 7.27
C VAL A 179 -9.12 6.23 7.35
N GLN A 180 -9.98 5.65 6.50
CA GLN A 180 -11.42 5.84 6.55
C GLN A 180 -12.10 4.54 6.12
N ILE A 181 -12.69 3.80 7.06
CA ILE A 181 -13.43 2.56 6.80
C ILE A 181 -14.78 2.67 7.49
N GLY A 182 -15.86 2.70 6.71
CA GLY A 182 -17.19 3.00 7.24
C GLY A 182 -17.19 4.33 7.99
N ARG A 183 -17.62 4.30 9.26
CA ARG A 183 -17.61 5.48 10.16
C ARG A 183 -16.29 5.66 10.91
N ARG A 184 -15.38 4.68 10.84
CA ARG A 184 -14.15 4.66 11.61
C ARG A 184 -13.02 5.36 10.87
N THR A 185 -12.39 6.31 11.54
CA THR A 185 -11.35 7.20 10.98
C THR A 185 -9.99 7.05 11.68
N ARG A 186 -9.89 6.13 12.65
CA ARG A 186 -8.68 5.92 13.44
C ARG A 186 -8.60 4.49 13.99
N PRO A 187 -7.38 3.95 14.15
CA PRO A 187 -7.15 2.69 14.86
C PRO A 187 -7.22 2.86 16.39
N ASP A 188 -7.23 1.75 17.12
CA ASP A 188 -7.15 1.74 18.59
C ASP A 188 -5.70 1.95 19.06
N ALA A 189 -4.77 1.28 18.39
CA ALA A 189 -3.35 1.33 18.67
C ALA A 189 -2.54 1.37 17.36
N VAL A 190 -1.37 1.99 17.40
CA VAL A 190 -0.40 1.97 16.30
C VAL A 190 0.94 1.45 16.80
N LEU A 191 1.39 0.37 16.18
CA LEU A 191 2.69 -0.26 16.39
C LEU A 191 3.65 0.25 15.33
N GLY A 192 4.86 0.67 15.72
CA GLY A 192 5.84 1.15 14.74
C GLY A 192 7.25 1.19 15.30
N ASP A 193 8.23 1.30 14.40
CA ASP A 193 9.63 1.44 14.77
C ASP A 193 9.88 2.69 15.63
N LYS A 194 10.97 2.68 16.42
CA LYS A 194 11.50 3.86 17.10
C LYS A 194 11.72 5.04 16.14
N ALA A 195 11.92 4.83 14.84
CA ALA A 195 11.99 5.89 13.83
C ALA A 195 10.69 6.74 13.74
N TYR A 196 9.55 6.19 14.13
CA TYR A 196 8.26 6.88 14.17
C TYR A 196 8.00 7.63 15.49
N SER A 197 8.93 7.62 16.44
CA SER A 197 8.79 8.24 17.77
C SER A 197 8.81 9.77 17.81
N SER A 198 8.80 10.45 16.66
CA SER A 198 8.92 11.90 16.59
C SER A 198 7.87 12.62 17.44
N ARG A 199 8.23 13.79 17.98
CA ARG A 199 7.32 14.61 18.79
C ARG A 199 5.99 14.86 18.06
N LYS A 200 6.05 15.19 16.77
CA LYS A 200 4.87 15.40 15.92
C LYS A 200 3.96 14.18 15.87
N ASN A 201 4.51 12.98 15.67
CA ASN A 201 3.71 11.74 15.61
C ASN A 201 3.09 11.41 16.97
N ARG A 202 3.82 11.62 18.07
CA ARG A 202 3.31 11.43 19.43
C ARG A 202 2.19 12.41 19.78
N GLU A 203 2.32 13.67 19.35
CA GLU A 203 1.29 14.70 19.52
C GLU A 203 0.02 14.32 18.74
N TYR A 204 0.16 13.94 17.47
CA TYR A 204 -0.95 13.47 16.65
C TYR A 204 -1.68 12.28 17.29
N LEU A 205 -0.95 11.24 17.73
CA LEU A 205 -1.55 10.06 18.37
C LEU A 205 -2.31 10.43 19.65
N ARG A 206 -1.77 11.34 20.46
CA ARG A 206 -2.44 11.80 21.69
C ARG A 206 -3.71 12.60 21.40
N GLU A 207 -3.66 13.52 20.45
CA GLU A 207 -4.82 14.32 20.01
C GLU A 207 -5.95 13.44 19.49
N HIS A 208 -5.59 12.38 18.77
CA HIS A 208 -6.53 11.43 18.19
C HIS A 208 -6.86 10.25 19.12
N ARG A 209 -6.39 10.25 20.37
CA ARG A 209 -6.62 9.18 21.37
C ARG A 209 -6.28 7.78 20.86
N VAL A 210 -5.21 7.66 20.08
CA VAL A 210 -4.68 6.40 19.57
C VAL A 210 -3.52 5.96 20.45
N GLU A 211 -3.52 4.71 20.90
CA GLU A 211 -2.43 4.19 21.73
C GLU A 211 -1.13 4.07 20.92
N ALA A 212 -0.06 4.64 21.45
CA ALA A 212 1.23 4.68 20.77
C ALA A 212 2.14 3.53 21.22
N VAL A 213 2.12 2.40 20.50
CA VAL A 213 2.99 1.23 20.74
C VAL A 213 4.29 1.39 19.94
N ILE A 214 5.00 2.48 20.23
CA ILE A 214 6.24 2.87 19.55
C ILE A 214 7.32 3.00 20.63
N PRO A 215 8.51 2.40 20.48
CA PRO A 215 9.59 2.57 21.45
C PRO A 215 10.22 3.96 21.36
N GLU A 216 10.74 4.46 22.48
CA GLU A 216 11.50 5.73 22.54
C GLU A 216 12.99 5.45 22.20
N PRO A 217 13.60 6.12 21.21
CA PRO A 217 15.04 6.06 20.95
C PRO A 217 15.91 6.38 22.17
N ARG A 218 17.09 5.75 22.27
CA ARG A 218 18.00 5.91 23.43
C ARG A 218 18.46 7.35 23.64
N ASP A 219 18.71 8.08 22.56
CA ASP A 219 19.09 9.49 22.56
C ASP A 219 17.95 10.38 23.07
N GLN A 220 16.70 10.12 22.67
CA GLN A 220 15.52 10.82 23.20
C GLN A 220 15.35 10.55 24.69
N GLN A 221 15.51 9.30 25.14
CA GLN A 221 15.49 8.95 26.56
C GLN A 221 16.58 9.71 27.34
N ALA A 222 17.81 9.75 26.84
CA ALA A 222 18.92 10.45 27.48
C ALA A 222 18.69 11.96 27.54
N HIS A 223 18.19 12.56 26.45
CA HIS A 223 17.85 13.99 26.40
C HIS A 223 16.74 14.36 27.38
N ARG A 224 15.69 13.52 27.46
CA ARG A 224 14.60 13.68 28.42
C ARG A 224 15.12 13.63 29.87
N LYS A 225 15.96 12.64 30.19
CA LYS A 225 16.59 12.52 31.52
C LYS A 225 17.46 13.75 31.84
N ARG A 226 18.25 14.24 30.88
CA ARG A 226 19.10 15.43 31.03
C ARG A 226 18.29 16.70 31.34
N ARG A 227 17.07 16.80 30.82
CA ARG A 227 16.14 17.91 31.10
C ARG A 227 15.47 17.84 32.48
N GLY A 228 15.68 16.76 33.24
CA GLY A 228 15.12 16.58 34.58
C GLY A 228 13.60 16.78 34.59
N ARG A 229 13.11 17.65 35.49
CA ARG A 229 11.67 17.95 35.65
C ARG A 229 11.03 18.51 34.37
N THR A 230 11.79 19.22 33.53
CA THR A 230 11.28 19.81 32.27
C THR A 230 11.23 18.82 31.11
N GLY A 231 11.80 17.62 31.26
CA GLY A 231 11.81 16.58 30.24
C GLY A 231 10.47 15.85 30.07
N GLY A 232 9.60 15.89 31.09
CA GLY A 232 8.32 15.19 31.08
C GLY A 232 8.42 13.68 31.36
N ARG A 233 7.25 13.04 31.45
CA ARG A 233 7.09 11.62 31.74
C ARG A 233 7.53 10.77 30.54
N PRO A 234 8.16 9.58 30.74
CA PRO A 234 8.39 8.64 29.65
C PRO A 234 7.09 8.31 28.92
N PRO A 235 7.10 8.17 27.57
CA PRO A 235 5.97 7.61 26.85
C PRO A 235 5.61 6.23 27.40
N LYS A 236 4.30 5.94 27.54
CA LYS A 236 3.84 4.58 27.81
C LYS A 236 4.22 3.69 26.64
N PHE A 237 4.73 2.48 26.92
CA PHE A 237 5.11 1.49 25.93
C PHE A 237 4.65 0.12 26.41
N ASP A 238 3.87 -0.57 25.57
CA ASP A 238 3.38 -1.92 25.81
C ASP A 238 4.25 -2.91 25.03
N ALA A 239 5.12 -3.63 25.75
CA ALA A 239 6.07 -4.56 25.14
C ALA A 239 5.39 -5.82 24.59
N GLU A 240 4.27 -6.27 25.18
CA GLU A 240 3.54 -7.44 24.71
C GLU A 240 2.84 -7.11 23.39
N LYS A 241 2.12 -5.98 23.32
CA LYS A 241 1.55 -5.49 22.05
C LYS A 241 2.63 -5.28 20.99
N TYR A 242 3.78 -4.73 21.36
CA TYR A 242 4.87 -4.47 20.40
C TYR A 242 5.39 -5.74 19.69
N ARG A 243 5.25 -6.94 20.29
CA ARG A 243 5.58 -8.21 19.60
C ARG A 243 4.76 -8.42 18.34
N GLY A 244 3.54 -7.87 18.28
CA GLY A 244 2.67 -7.90 17.11
C GLY A 244 3.19 -7.10 15.92
N ARG A 245 4.23 -6.27 16.07
CA ARG A 245 4.81 -5.49 14.95
C ARG A 245 5.24 -6.38 13.78
N ASN A 246 5.61 -7.64 14.02
CA ASN A 246 6.03 -8.57 12.97
C ASN A 246 4.99 -8.77 11.85
N VAL A 247 3.71 -8.40 12.07
CA VAL A 247 2.63 -8.51 11.08
C VAL A 247 2.93 -7.71 9.82
N ILE A 248 3.53 -6.53 9.94
CA ILE A 248 3.84 -5.68 8.76
C ILE A 248 5.00 -6.24 7.96
N GLU A 249 5.98 -6.84 8.61
CA GLU A 249 7.11 -7.50 7.95
C GLU A 249 6.61 -8.71 7.14
N ARG A 250 5.70 -9.51 7.71
CA ARG A 250 5.02 -10.60 6.99
C ARG A 250 4.20 -10.08 5.81
N GLY A 251 3.50 -8.96 5.99
CA GLY A 251 2.79 -8.25 4.92
C GLY A 251 3.72 -7.87 3.76
N TYR A 252 4.91 -7.34 4.05
CA TYR A 252 5.92 -7.03 3.03
C TYR A 252 6.55 -8.27 2.39
N CYS A 253 6.75 -9.35 3.14
CA CYS A 253 7.18 -10.62 2.56
C CYS A 253 6.16 -11.10 1.51
N ARG A 254 4.86 -11.03 1.81
CA ARG A 254 3.78 -11.36 0.86
C ARG A 254 3.77 -10.42 -0.34
N LEU A 255 3.89 -9.10 -0.12
CA LEU A 255 3.97 -8.10 -1.19
C LEU A 255 5.12 -8.41 -2.16
N LYS A 256 6.30 -8.76 -1.63
CA LYS A 256 7.51 -9.04 -2.41
C LYS A 256 7.54 -10.41 -3.08
N GLN A 257 6.59 -11.31 -2.78
CA GLN A 257 6.41 -12.50 -3.62
C GLN A 257 5.98 -12.14 -5.04
N TRP A 258 5.36 -10.96 -5.24
CA TRP A 258 5.11 -10.44 -6.56
C TRP A 258 6.40 -9.82 -7.10
N ARG A 259 7.04 -10.50 -8.04
CA ARG A 259 8.38 -10.13 -8.55
C ARG A 259 8.40 -8.71 -9.15
N GLY A 260 7.29 -8.29 -9.78
CA GLY A 260 7.12 -6.94 -10.34
C GLY A 260 6.94 -5.83 -9.30
N LEU A 261 6.73 -6.18 -8.02
CA LEU A 261 6.69 -5.26 -6.88
C LEU A 261 7.97 -5.35 -6.03
N ALA A 262 8.64 -6.50 -6.01
CA ALA A 262 9.97 -6.63 -5.38
C ALA A 262 11.04 -5.78 -6.10
N THR A 263 10.95 -5.68 -7.42
CA THR A 263 11.73 -4.74 -8.24
C THR A 263 10.77 -3.93 -9.09
N ARG A 264 10.86 -2.60 -8.98
CA ARG A 264 9.98 -1.68 -9.70
C ARG A 264 10.44 -1.54 -11.14
N TYR A 265 9.56 -1.93 -12.08
CA TYR A 265 9.72 -1.69 -13.52
C TYR A 265 8.84 -0.56 -14.05
N ASP A 266 7.81 -0.17 -13.28
CA ASP A 266 6.87 0.87 -13.69
C ASP A 266 7.48 2.26 -13.55
N LYS A 267 7.32 3.06 -14.61
CA LYS A 267 7.87 4.41 -14.68
C LYS A 267 7.13 5.39 -13.76
N LEU A 268 5.81 5.24 -13.66
CA LEU A 268 4.92 6.18 -12.99
C LEU A 268 4.51 5.67 -11.60
N ALA A 269 4.49 6.56 -10.61
CA ALA A 269 4.12 6.24 -9.23
C ALA A 269 2.68 5.75 -9.13
N ILE A 270 1.73 6.37 -9.83
CA ILE A 270 0.31 5.97 -9.71
C ILE A 270 0.10 4.54 -10.22
N VAL A 271 0.84 4.14 -11.26
CA VAL A 271 0.81 2.77 -11.81
C VAL A 271 1.43 1.79 -10.83
N TYR A 272 2.61 2.13 -10.28
CA TYR A 272 3.26 1.26 -9.30
C TYR A 272 2.43 1.10 -8.02
N ARG A 273 1.90 2.22 -7.49
CA ARG A 273 1.02 2.22 -6.31
C ARG A 273 -0.24 1.39 -6.55
N ALA A 274 -0.91 1.58 -7.69
CA ALA A 274 -2.10 0.81 -8.06
C ALA A 274 -1.85 -0.71 -8.00
N ALA A 275 -0.67 -1.16 -8.44
CA ALA A 275 -0.30 -2.56 -8.36
C ALA A 275 -0.02 -3.05 -6.94
N VAL A 276 0.52 -2.19 -6.06
CA VAL A 276 0.66 -2.48 -4.62
C VAL A 276 -0.73 -2.57 -3.97
N VAL A 277 -1.65 -1.67 -4.31
CA VAL A 277 -3.04 -1.72 -3.83
C VAL A 277 -3.73 -3.00 -4.31
N LEU A 278 -3.55 -3.37 -5.59
CA LEU A 278 -4.06 -4.62 -6.15
C LEU A 278 -3.51 -5.86 -5.42
N ASN A 279 -2.23 -5.86 -5.04
CA ASN A 279 -1.69 -6.93 -4.20
C ASN A 279 -2.41 -7.01 -2.84
N GLY A 280 -2.72 -5.85 -2.24
CA GLY A 280 -3.54 -5.76 -1.04
C GLY A 280 -4.96 -6.26 -1.23
N VAL A 281 -5.62 -5.89 -2.34
CA VAL A 281 -6.95 -6.39 -2.73
C VAL A 281 -6.95 -7.91 -2.81
N VAL A 282 -5.97 -8.52 -3.48
CA VAL A 282 -5.86 -9.99 -3.56
C VAL A 282 -5.66 -10.61 -2.17
N ALA A 283 -4.88 -9.96 -1.28
CA ALA A 283 -4.72 -10.45 0.08
C ALA A 283 -6.03 -10.42 0.89
N TRP A 284 -6.81 -9.33 0.77
CA TRP A 284 -8.14 -9.22 1.37
C TRP A 284 -9.15 -10.21 0.78
N LEU A 285 -9.15 -10.41 -0.54
CA LEU A 285 -10.01 -11.40 -1.20
C LEU A 285 -9.72 -12.83 -0.75
N ASN A 286 -8.45 -13.16 -0.48
CA ASN A 286 -8.12 -14.47 0.10
C ASN A 286 -8.65 -14.57 1.54
N TYR A 287 -8.40 -13.55 2.35
CA TYR A 287 -8.84 -13.55 3.74
C TYR A 287 -10.37 -13.61 3.90
N LEU A 288 -11.12 -12.89 3.06
CA LEU A 288 -12.58 -12.87 3.09
C LEU A 288 -13.22 -14.13 2.51
N ARG A 289 -12.52 -14.86 1.62
CA ARG A 289 -13.01 -16.13 1.08
C ARG A 289 -13.02 -17.25 2.13
N ASP A 290 -12.08 -17.21 3.06
CA ASP A 290 -11.89 -18.26 4.07
C ASP A 290 -12.90 -18.16 5.23
N ILE A 291 -13.96 -17.36 5.08
CA ILE A 291 -14.94 -17.05 6.11
C ILE A 291 -16.28 -17.69 5.72
N PRO A 292 -16.90 -18.49 6.61
CA PRO A 292 -18.14 -19.21 6.33
C PRO A 292 -19.31 -18.33 5.92
#